data_AF-A0A1H9NBC3-F1
#
_entry.id   AF-A0A1H9NBC3-F1
#
_cell.length_a   1.000
_cell.length_b   1.000
_cell.length_c   1.000
_cell.angle_alpha   90.00
_cell.angle_beta   90.00
_cell.angle_gamma   90.00
#
_symmetry.space_group_name_H-M   'P 1'
#
loop_
_entity.id
_entity.type
_entity.pdbx_description
1 polymer ?
#
loop_
_entity_poly.entity_id
_entity_poly.type
_entity_poly.pdbx_seq_one_letter_code
_entity_poly.pdbx_strand_id
1 'polypeptide(L)'
;MKYTAILLLFIAMHAQGQYKFLDNTSSNQYEAKIFVANCENGLCGGKGIIILYDKISGAELQTFNSPDLQFSLTEKQDAKLGWLPLGKYQSPLIFGDFNFDGHEDIAIRNGSKGAYDSPSYNIYTALSVTKFNIDTRLSELASNNLGMFAVDKKNQRISIMEKSGCCYQKTISYKQDSKKQWFIIESVIEDSSIADEVVVITQKLINGKMQKTVEKFKTKDYYEN
;
A
#
# COMPACT_ATOMS: atom_id res chain seq x y z
N MET A 1 -48.46 44.68 8.29
CA MET A 1 -48.31 43.49 7.43
C MET A 1 -46.99 43.60 6.69
N LYS A 2 -45.97 42.83 7.08
CA LYS A 2 -44.70 42.71 6.34
C LYS A 2 -44.48 41.23 6.07
N TYR A 3 -44.72 40.83 4.83
CA TYR A 3 -44.43 39.48 4.35
C TYR A 3 -42.95 39.43 3.99
N THR A 4 -42.14 38.79 4.83
CA THR A 4 -40.75 38.47 4.52
C THR A 4 -40.77 37.16 3.71
N ALA A 5 -40.58 37.26 2.40
CA ALA A 5 -40.42 36.10 1.53
C ALA A 5 -39.06 35.44 1.81
N ILE A 6 -39.08 34.22 2.34
CA ILE A 6 -37.89 33.37 2.50
C ILE A 6 -37.70 32.61 1.19
N LEU A 7 -36.66 32.98 0.44
CA LEU A 7 -36.23 32.29 -0.77
C LEU A 7 -35.40 31.05 -0.35
N LEU A 8 -36.01 29.86 -0.43
CA LEU A 8 -35.32 28.58 -0.23
C LEU A 8 -34.50 28.24 -1.49
N LEU A 9 -33.19 28.48 -1.45
CA LEU A 9 -32.25 27.96 -2.43
C LEU A 9 -32.14 26.43 -2.28
N PHE A 10 -32.74 25.68 -3.21
CA PHE A 10 -32.48 24.25 -3.36
C PHE A 10 -31.08 24.07 -3.99
N ILE A 11 -30.09 23.76 -3.15
CA ILE A 11 -28.80 23.24 -3.63
C ILE A 11 -29.05 21.81 -4.07
N ALA A 12 -29.13 21.57 -5.38
CA ALA A 12 -29.14 20.23 -5.94
C ALA A 12 -27.78 19.56 -5.66
N MET A 13 -27.71 18.82 -4.55
CA MET A 13 -26.61 17.87 -4.33
C MET A 13 -26.67 16.83 -5.43
N HIS A 14 -25.81 16.98 -6.44
CA HIS A 14 -25.57 15.95 -7.42
C HIS A 14 -24.89 14.80 -6.68
N ALA A 15 -25.68 13.83 -6.24
CA ALA A 15 -25.17 12.53 -5.83
C ALA A 15 -24.62 11.85 -7.09
N GLN A 16 -23.37 12.13 -7.44
CA GLN A 16 -22.67 11.32 -8.43
C GLN A 16 -22.62 9.89 -7.88
N GLY A 17 -23.18 8.95 -8.63
CA GLY A 17 -23.13 7.54 -8.27
C GLY A 17 -21.67 7.10 -8.20
N GLN A 18 -21.28 6.46 -7.10
CA GLN A 18 -19.95 5.88 -6.97
C GLN A 18 -19.82 4.67 -7.90
N TYR A 19 -18.66 4.51 -8.53
CA TYR A 19 -18.32 3.31 -9.30
C TYR A 19 -18.10 2.14 -8.33
N LYS A 20 -18.50 0.94 -8.74
CA LYS A 20 -18.63 -0.22 -7.85
C LYS A 20 -17.75 -1.36 -8.32
N PHE A 21 -16.90 -1.84 -7.43
CA PHE A 21 -15.93 -2.87 -7.72
C PHE A 21 -15.97 -3.98 -6.68
N LEU A 22 -15.72 -5.21 -7.13
CA LEU A 22 -15.63 -6.38 -6.29
C LEU A 22 -14.19 -6.88 -6.30
N ASP A 23 -13.53 -6.88 -5.14
CA ASP A 23 -12.28 -7.61 -4.96
C ASP A 23 -12.55 -8.90 -4.20
N ASN A 24 -12.64 -9.99 -4.95
CA ASN A 24 -12.75 -11.34 -4.40
C ASN A 24 -11.55 -12.21 -4.79
N THR A 25 -10.45 -11.62 -5.29
CA THR A 25 -9.27 -12.38 -5.74
C THR A 25 -7.99 -12.05 -4.98
N SER A 26 -7.95 -10.95 -4.23
CA SER A 26 -6.72 -10.51 -3.54
C SER A 26 -6.44 -11.21 -2.21
N SER A 27 -7.47 -11.75 -1.55
CA SER A 27 -7.38 -12.53 -0.30
C SER A 27 -8.07 -13.88 -0.46
N ASN A 28 -7.65 -14.90 0.30
CA ASN A 28 -8.39 -16.16 0.41
C ASN A 28 -9.50 -16.12 1.47
N GLN A 29 -9.43 -15.17 2.41
CA GLN A 29 -10.32 -15.07 3.56
C GLN A 29 -11.39 -13.99 3.38
N TYR A 30 -11.04 -12.91 2.69
CA TYR A 30 -11.88 -11.73 2.59
C TYR A 30 -12.29 -11.39 1.16
N GLU A 31 -13.48 -10.83 1.04
CA GLU A 31 -13.99 -10.14 -0.14
C GLU A 31 -14.18 -8.67 0.23
N ALA A 32 -13.92 -7.77 -0.70
CA ALA A 32 -14.17 -6.35 -0.52
C ALA A 32 -15.09 -5.79 -1.60
N LYS A 33 -16.09 -5.04 -1.15
CA LYS A 33 -16.86 -4.14 -2.01
C LYS A 33 -16.24 -2.76 -1.96
N ILE A 34 -15.80 -2.28 -3.10
CA ILE A 34 -15.09 -1.01 -3.23
C ILE A 34 -15.97 -0.04 -3.99
N PHE A 35 -16.16 1.13 -3.41
CA PHE A 35 -16.80 2.27 -4.05
C PHE A 35 -15.75 3.36 -4.26
N VAL A 36 -15.71 3.94 -5.45
CA VAL A 36 -14.75 5.00 -5.79
C VAL A 36 -15.43 6.14 -6.52
N ALA A 37 -14.98 7.36 -6.27
CA ALA A 37 -15.60 8.58 -6.76
C ALA A 37 -15.58 8.67 -8.30
N ASN A 38 -14.45 8.35 -8.94
CA ASN A 38 -14.26 8.59 -10.37
C ASN A 38 -13.67 7.37 -11.09
N CYS A 39 -14.10 7.16 -12.32
CA CYS A 39 -13.46 6.26 -13.29
C CYS A 39 -13.62 6.83 -14.70
N GLU A 40 -12.50 7.17 -15.32
CA GLU A 40 -12.46 7.73 -16.67
C GLU A 40 -11.33 7.06 -17.46
N ASN A 41 -11.62 6.65 -18.71
CA ASN A 41 -10.65 6.01 -19.61
C ASN A 41 -9.88 4.83 -18.96
N GLY A 42 -10.58 4.03 -18.15
CA GLY A 42 -9.99 2.88 -17.46
C GLY A 42 -9.16 3.23 -16.22
N LEU A 43 -8.98 4.52 -15.89
CA LEU A 43 -8.32 4.95 -14.66
C LEU A 43 -9.37 5.30 -13.61
N CYS A 44 -9.32 4.61 -12.48
CA CYS A 44 -10.23 4.80 -11.37
C CYS A 44 -9.51 5.43 -10.18
N GLY A 45 -10.15 6.39 -9.51
CA GLY A 45 -9.57 6.98 -8.31
C GLY A 45 -10.37 8.07 -7.60
N GLY A 46 -9.72 8.67 -6.60
CA GLY A 46 -10.32 9.62 -5.67
C GLY A 46 -10.90 8.94 -4.42
N LYS A 47 -11.73 9.68 -3.67
CA LYS A 47 -12.30 9.19 -2.41
C LYS A 47 -12.97 7.83 -2.58
N GLY A 48 -12.68 6.92 -1.67
CA GLY A 48 -13.20 5.56 -1.71
C GLY A 48 -13.71 5.05 -0.38
N ILE A 49 -14.70 4.17 -0.47
CA ILE A 49 -15.26 3.40 0.65
C ILE A 49 -15.01 1.92 0.35
N ILE A 50 -14.51 1.19 1.33
CA ILE A 50 -14.18 -0.22 1.21
C ILE A 50 -14.94 -0.95 2.31
N ILE A 51 -15.82 -1.86 1.93
CA ILE A 51 -16.56 -2.70 2.87
C ILE A 51 -16.01 -4.10 2.78
N LEU A 52 -15.42 -4.59 3.86
CA LEU A 52 -14.81 -5.91 3.95
C LEU A 52 -15.83 -6.93 4.45
N TYR A 53 -15.84 -8.09 3.82
CA TYR A 53 -16.70 -9.23 4.14
C TYR A 53 -15.84 -10.47 4.37
N ASP A 54 -16.26 -11.33 5.29
CA ASP A 54 -15.76 -12.69 5.41
C ASP A 54 -16.28 -13.53 4.26
N LYS A 55 -15.40 -14.23 3.53
CA LYS A 55 -15.79 -15.00 2.33
C LYS A 55 -16.65 -16.22 2.62
N ILE A 56 -16.49 -16.83 3.79
CA ILE A 56 -17.15 -18.10 4.10
C ILE A 56 -18.58 -17.84 4.58
N SER A 57 -18.73 -16.96 5.56
CA SER A 57 -20.02 -16.62 6.16
C SER A 57 -20.79 -15.54 5.41
N GLY A 58 -20.10 -14.73 4.59
CA GLY A 58 -20.68 -13.55 3.94
C GLY A 58 -20.96 -12.39 4.91
N ALA A 59 -20.48 -12.48 6.16
CA ALA A 59 -20.69 -11.45 7.15
C ALA A 59 -19.90 -10.18 6.80
N GLU A 60 -20.54 -9.01 6.92
CA GLU A 60 -19.84 -7.73 6.86
C GLU A 60 -18.96 -7.57 8.11
N LEU A 61 -17.69 -7.24 7.91
CA LEU A 61 -16.70 -7.15 8.98
C LEU A 61 -16.43 -5.71 9.38
N GLN A 62 -15.96 -4.90 8.43
CA GLN A 62 -15.52 -3.54 8.71
C GLN A 62 -15.57 -2.68 7.45
N THR A 63 -15.92 -1.41 7.63
CA THR A 63 -15.87 -0.40 6.57
C THR A 63 -14.65 0.50 6.78
N PHE A 64 -13.90 0.73 5.71
CA PHE A 64 -12.76 1.63 5.65
C PHE A 64 -13.03 2.78 4.68
N ASN A 65 -12.34 3.89 4.90
CA ASN A 65 -12.36 5.04 4.02
C ASN A 65 -10.95 5.32 3.54
N SER A 66 -10.82 5.67 2.26
CA SER A 66 -9.58 6.16 1.69
C SER A 66 -9.82 7.55 1.08
N PRO A 67 -8.93 8.54 1.33
CA PRO A 67 -9.06 9.85 0.71
C PRO A 67 -8.81 9.81 -0.80
N ASP A 68 -8.05 8.83 -1.28
CA ASP A 68 -7.62 8.72 -2.66
C ASP A 68 -7.22 7.27 -3.01
N LEU A 69 -8.18 6.49 -3.52
CA LEU A 69 -7.87 5.23 -4.18
C LEU A 69 -7.31 5.53 -5.57
N GLN A 70 -6.47 4.63 -6.09
CA GLN A 70 -6.06 4.71 -7.48
C GLN A 70 -5.75 3.31 -8.02
N PHE A 71 -6.38 2.94 -9.14
CA PHE A 71 -6.18 1.67 -9.83
C PHE A 71 -6.64 1.76 -11.29
N SER A 72 -6.22 0.79 -12.10
CA SER A 72 -6.52 0.77 -13.54
C SER A 72 -7.28 -0.49 -13.92
N LEU A 73 -8.21 -0.32 -14.85
CA LEU A 73 -8.97 -1.39 -15.49
C LEU A 73 -8.23 -1.88 -16.73
N THR A 74 -8.53 -3.11 -17.14
CA THR A 74 -8.13 -3.62 -18.45
C THR A 74 -8.99 -3.01 -19.54
N GLU A 75 -8.53 -3.07 -20.79
CA GLU A 75 -9.28 -2.58 -21.96
C GLU A 75 -10.66 -3.24 -22.15
N LYS A 76 -10.87 -4.42 -21.54
CA LYS A 76 -12.13 -5.19 -21.63
C LYS A 76 -13.12 -4.86 -20.52
N GLN A 77 -12.74 -4.06 -19.53
CA GLN A 77 -13.53 -3.75 -18.35
C GLN A 77 -14.18 -2.36 -18.48
N ASP A 78 -15.50 -2.28 -18.27
CA ASP A 78 -16.25 -1.02 -18.24
C ASP A 78 -16.89 -0.80 -16.87
N ALA A 79 -16.44 0.25 -16.18
CA ALA A 79 -16.90 0.63 -14.84
C ALA A 79 -18.37 1.06 -14.78
N LYS A 80 -19.00 1.39 -15.91
CA LYS A 80 -20.39 1.87 -15.97
C LYS A 80 -21.42 0.74 -15.88
N LEU A 81 -21.00 -0.51 -16.01
CA LEU A 81 -21.88 -1.68 -16.09
C LEU A 81 -22.33 -2.26 -14.73
N GLY A 82 -21.97 -1.62 -13.61
CA GLY A 82 -22.36 -2.04 -12.26
C GLY A 82 -21.19 -2.58 -11.45
N TRP A 83 -21.39 -3.71 -10.75
CA TRP A 83 -20.33 -4.36 -9.96
C TRP A 83 -19.31 -5.03 -10.87
N LEU A 84 -18.11 -4.47 -10.93
CA LEU A 84 -17.03 -4.98 -11.77
C LEU A 84 -15.98 -5.73 -10.93
N PRO A 85 -15.71 -7.01 -11.20
CA PRO A 85 -14.64 -7.73 -10.50
C PRO A 85 -13.26 -7.17 -10.87
N LEU A 86 -12.41 -7.01 -9.88
CA LEU A 86 -11.00 -6.64 -10.02
C LEU A 86 -10.11 -7.87 -9.93
N GLY A 87 -9.09 -7.93 -10.79
CA GLY A 87 -8.00 -8.88 -10.63
C GLY A 87 -7.10 -8.50 -9.46
N LYS A 88 -6.42 -9.49 -8.88
CA LYS A 88 -5.52 -9.35 -7.74
C LYS A 88 -4.52 -8.19 -7.87
N TYR A 89 -3.91 -8.02 -9.05
CA TYR A 89 -2.92 -6.96 -9.29
C TYR A 89 -3.52 -5.62 -9.73
N GLN A 90 -4.84 -5.56 -9.93
CA GLN A 90 -5.58 -4.32 -10.19
C GLN A 90 -6.13 -3.72 -8.91
N SER A 91 -6.39 -4.54 -7.89
CA SER A 91 -7.02 -4.08 -6.66
C SER A 91 -6.18 -2.98 -5.99
N PRO A 92 -6.81 -1.90 -5.49
CA PRO A 92 -6.13 -0.93 -4.63
C PRO A 92 -5.91 -1.46 -3.20
N LEU A 93 -6.24 -2.74 -2.95
CA LEU A 93 -6.07 -3.43 -1.68
C LEU A 93 -4.97 -4.48 -1.81
N ILE A 94 -4.12 -4.57 -0.81
CA ILE A 94 -3.14 -5.65 -0.69
C ILE A 94 -3.39 -6.35 0.62
N PHE A 95 -3.53 -7.67 0.56
CA PHE A 95 -3.72 -8.51 1.74
C PHE A 95 -2.45 -9.30 2.03
N GLY A 96 -2.11 -9.41 3.30
CA GLY A 96 -0.98 -10.20 3.75
C GLY A 96 -0.76 -10.08 5.24
N ASP A 97 -0.05 -11.03 5.82
CA ASP A 97 0.41 -10.94 7.21
C ASP A 97 1.67 -10.06 7.25
N PHE A 98 1.51 -8.78 7.60
CA PHE A 98 2.56 -7.77 7.57
C PHE A 98 3.31 -7.67 8.90
N ASN A 99 2.64 -8.04 10.00
CA ASN A 99 3.21 -8.02 11.34
C ASN A 99 3.68 -9.40 11.83
N PHE A 100 3.52 -10.45 11.02
CA PHE A 100 3.93 -11.84 11.28
C PHE A 100 3.23 -12.52 12.46
N ASP A 101 1.99 -12.14 12.76
CA ASP A 101 1.20 -12.74 13.83
C ASP A 101 0.30 -13.91 13.37
N GLY A 102 0.34 -14.25 12.07
CA GLY A 102 -0.42 -15.33 11.48
C GLY A 102 -1.83 -14.93 11.07
N HIS A 103 -2.21 -13.65 11.21
CA HIS A 103 -3.46 -13.11 10.69
C HIS A 103 -3.20 -12.25 9.46
N GLU A 104 -4.16 -12.24 8.54
CA GLU A 104 -4.03 -11.46 7.32
C GLU A 104 -4.46 -10.01 7.59
N ASP A 105 -3.53 -9.09 7.37
CA ASP A 105 -3.72 -7.65 7.45
C ASP A 105 -4.15 -7.08 6.09
N ILE A 106 -4.51 -5.79 6.07
CA ILE A 106 -4.91 -5.07 4.85
C ILE A 106 -4.12 -3.77 4.68
N ALA A 107 -3.55 -3.59 3.50
CA ALA A 107 -3.01 -2.32 3.04
C ALA A 107 -4.02 -1.70 2.06
N ILE A 108 -4.47 -0.50 2.35
CA ILE A 108 -5.43 0.24 1.53
C ILE A 108 -4.69 1.42 0.92
N ARG A 109 -4.66 1.50 -0.42
CA ARG A 109 -4.06 2.64 -1.10
C ARG A 109 -4.73 3.94 -0.64
N ASN A 110 -3.94 4.95 -0.32
CA ASN A 110 -4.40 6.24 0.21
C ASN A 110 -3.92 7.46 -0.63
N GLY A 111 -3.35 7.17 -1.80
CA GLY A 111 -2.92 8.13 -2.80
C GLY A 111 -1.58 7.74 -3.43
N SER A 112 -0.81 8.78 -3.77
CA SER A 112 0.54 8.70 -4.33
C SER A 112 1.48 9.64 -3.55
N LYS A 113 1.50 9.50 -2.22
CA LYS A 113 2.27 10.37 -1.31
C LYS A 113 3.70 9.87 -1.07
N GLY A 114 4.05 8.72 -1.64
CA GLY A 114 5.39 8.16 -1.57
C GLY A 114 6.41 9.00 -2.32
N ALA A 115 7.68 8.68 -2.13
CA ALA A 115 8.75 9.34 -2.84
C ALA A 115 8.56 9.19 -4.36
N TYR A 116 8.78 10.26 -5.12
CA TYR A 116 8.57 10.31 -6.58
C TYR A 116 7.14 9.91 -7.01
N ASP A 117 6.13 10.38 -6.26
CA ASP A 117 4.71 10.07 -6.49
C ASP A 117 4.42 8.56 -6.49
N SER A 118 5.23 7.79 -5.76
CA SER A 118 5.00 6.37 -5.57
C SER A 118 3.66 6.16 -4.83
N PRO A 119 2.97 5.04 -5.08
CA PRO A 119 1.74 4.69 -4.35
C PRO A 119 1.95 4.77 -2.84
N SER A 120 0.95 5.21 -2.09
CA SER A 120 1.01 5.25 -0.61
C SER A 120 -0.15 4.47 0.00
N TYR A 121 0.03 3.94 1.22
CA TYR A 121 -0.93 3.03 1.83
C TYR A 121 -1.14 3.29 3.32
N ASN A 122 -2.39 3.17 3.76
CA ASN A 122 -2.71 2.94 5.17
C ASN A 122 -2.67 1.43 5.43
N ILE A 123 -1.93 1.03 6.44
CA ILE A 123 -1.84 -0.36 6.88
C ILE A 123 -2.77 -0.56 8.07
N TYR A 124 -3.63 -1.56 8.00
CA TYR A 124 -4.47 -1.98 9.10
C TYR A 124 -4.15 -3.41 9.48
N THR A 125 -3.66 -3.60 10.70
CA THR A 125 -3.34 -4.91 11.24
C THR A 125 -4.56 -5.55 11.88
N ALA A 126 -4.72 -6.85 11.70
CA ALA A 126 -5.78 -7.61 12.33
C ALA A 126 -5.60 -7.64 13.86
N LEU A 127 -6.66 -7.29 14.59
CA LEU A 127 -6.78 -7.57 16.03
C LEU A 127 -7.49 -8.91 16.29
N SER A 128 -8.32 -9.31 15.33
CA SER A 128 -9.06 -10.56 15.26
C SER A 128 -9.47 -10.78 13.81
N VAL A 129 -10.13 -11.91 13.52
CA VAL A 129 -10.69 -12.22 12.19
C VAL A 129 -11.66 -11.15 11.68
N THR A 130 -12.25 -10.33 12.56
CA THR A 130 -13.32 -9.39 12.21
C THR A 130 -12.97 -7.93 12.44
N LYS A 131 -11.82 -7.62 13.06
CA LYS A 131 -11.49 -6.26 13.49
C LYS A 131 -10.06 -5.90 13.15
N PHE A 132 -9.89 -4.73 12.56
CA PHE A 132 -8.61 -4.19 12.11
C PHE A 132 -8.37 -2.81 12.72
N ASN A 133 -7.13 -2.56 13.12
CA ASN A 133 -6.67 -1.26 13.61
C ASN A 133 -5.59 -0.70 12.69
N ILE A 134 -5.59 0.61 12.50
CA ILE A 134 -4.51 1.27 11.76
C ILE A 134 -3.18 1.09 12.50
N ASP A 135 -2.16 0.65 11.79
CA ASP A 135 -0.78 0.64 12.26
C ASP A 135 -0.08 1.86 11.66
N THR A 136 0.08 2.90 12.48
CA THR A 136 0.68 4.17 12.04
C THR A 136 2.11 3.98 11.55
N ARG A 137 2.89 3.10 12.20
CA ARG A 137 4.30 2.91 11.86
C ARG A 137 4.45 2.19 10.52
N LEU A 138 3.67 1.14 10.29
CA LEU A 138 3.66 0.46 8.99
C LEU A 138 3.08 1.35 7.90
N SER A 139 2.07 2.18 8.22
CA SER A 139 1.51 3.17 7.29
C SER A 139 2.53 4.21 6.86
N GLU A 140 3.36 4.71 7.80
CA GLU A 140 4.48 5.62 7.49
C GLU A 140 5.49 4.95 6.56
N LEU A 141 5.89 3.70 6.86
CA LEU A 141 6.80 2.94 6.00
C LEU A 141 6.23 2.75 4.59
N ALA A 142 4.93 2.49 4.45
CA ALA A 142 4.27 2.29 3.17
C ALA A 142 3.85 3.59 2.46
N SER A 143 3.96 4.75 3.12
CA SER A 143 3.55 6.05 2.57
C SER A 143 4.69 7.03 2.31
N ASN A 144 5.84 6.88 2.99
CA ASN A 144 6.96 7.83 2.88
C ASN A 144 8.12 7.31 2.02
N ASN A 145 7.99 6.10 1.48
CA ASN A 145 9.02 5.44 0.68
C ASN A 145 8.54 5.21 -0.77
N LEU A 146 9.23 4.37 -1.53
CA LEU A 146 8.88 4.00 -2.90
C LEU A 146 7.73 2.98 -2.98
N GLY A 147 6.67 3.22 -2.20
CA GLY A 147 5.49 2.37 -2.17
C GLY A 147 5.43 1.34 -1.05
N MET A 148 4.63 0.30 -1.30
CA MET A 148 4.42 -0.79 -0.34
C MET A 148 5.76 -1.48 -0.05
N PHE A 149 6.02 -1.76 1.22
CA PHE A 149 7.19 -2.55 1.61
C PHE A 149 7.08 -3.99 1.10
N ALA A 150 8.23 -4.59 0.78
CA ALA A 150 8.30 -6.02 0.52
C ALA A 150 8.13 -6.81 1.81
N VAL A 151 7.49 -7.98 1.73
CA VAL A 151 7.24 -8.86 2.87
C VAL A 151 7.91 -10.20 2.64
N ASP A 152 8.89 -10.52 3.48
CA ASP A 152 9.59 -11.81 3.50
C ASP A 152 9.04 -12.63 4.68
N LYS A 153 7.97 -13.37 4.42
CA LYS A 153 7.29 -14.19 5.44
C LYS A 153 8.19 -15.27 6.01
N LYS A 154 9.06 -15.87 5.19
CA LYS A 154 9.96 -16.95 5.61
C LYS A 154 10.92 -16.47 6.69
N ASN A 155 11.46 -15.27 6.53
CA ASN A 155 12.40 -14.68 7.48
C ASN A 155 11.75 -13.70 8.45
N GLN A 156 10.42 -13.48 8.38
CA GLN A 156 9.67 -12.52 9.17
C GLN A 156 10.30 -11.13 9.18
N ARG A 157 10.55 -10.58 7.98
CA ARG A 157 11.07 -9.23 7.80
C ARG A 157 10.30 -8.48 6.73
N ILE A 158 10.23 -7.17 6.88
CA ILE A 158 9.75 -6.26 5.83
C ILE A 158 10.90 -5.41 5.32
N SER A 159 10.83 -4.97 4.06
CA SER A 159 11.85 -4.10 3.47
C SER A 159 11.23 -2.92 2.73
N ILE A 160 11.72 -1.73 3.02
CA ILE A 160 11.42 -0.51 2.26
C ILE A 160 12.59 -0.17 1.32
N MET A 161 12.28 0.56 0.25
CA MET A 161 13.29 1.12 -0.65
C MET A 161 13.23 2.65 -0.62
N GLU A 162 14.40 3.25 -0.46
CA GLU A 162 14.69 4.67 -0.60
C GLU A 162 15.51 4.87 -1.88
N LYS A 163 15.34 5.99 -2.57
CA LYS A 163 16.10 6.35 -3.77
C LYS A 163 16.42 7.84 -3.75
N SER A 164 17.57 8.19 -4.31
CA SER A 164 17.94 9.58 -4.59
C SER A 164 18.51 9.67 -6.01
N GLY A 165 17.83 10.42 -6.87
CA GLY A 165 18.22 10.54 -8.28
C GLY A 165 18.18 9.18 -9.02
N CYS A 166 19.02 9.01 -10.04
CA CYS A 166 19.09 7.75 -10.80
C CYS A 166 19.79 6.61 -10.05
N CYS A 167 20.82 6.97 -9.30
CA CYS A 167 22.00 6.13 -9.16
C CYS A 167 22.28 5.74 -7.70
N TYR A 168 21.53 6.30 -6.76
CA TYR A 168 21.54 5.91 -5.35
C TYR A 168 20.26 5.19 -5.00
N GLN A 169 20.39 3.97 -4.51
CA GLN A 169 19.30 3.15 -3.97
C GLN A 169 19.68 2.62 -2.61
N LYS A 170 18.71 2.56 -1.70
CA LYS A 170 18.91 2.00 -0.37
C LYS A 170 17.72 1.14 0.01
N THR A 171 17.98 -0.12 0.32
CA THR A 171 17.00 -1.03 0.90
C THR A 171 17.23 -1.10 2.41
N ILE A 172 16.17 -0.97 3.21
CA ILE A 172 16.23 -1.14 4.66
C ILE A 172 15.27 -2.24 5.08
N SER A 173 15.78 -3.25 5.76
CA SER A 173 15.00 -4.36 6.29
C SER A 173 14.80 -4.25 7.80
N TYR A 174 13.57 -4.55 8.22
CA TYR A 174 13.15 -4.49 9.62
C TYR A 174 12.66 -5.86 10.09
N LYS A 175 12.84 -6.13 11.38
CA LYS A 175 12.19 -7.24 12.10
C LYS A 175 11.51 -6.73 13.35
N GLN A 176 10.55 -7.50 13.85
CA GLN A 176 9.99 -7.30 15.17
C GLN A 176 10.81 -8.05 16.22
N ASP A 177 10.96 -7.44 17.40
CA ASP A 177 11.48 -8.13 18.57
C ASP A 177 10.37 -8.91 19.30
N SER A 178 10.71 -9.56 20.41
CA SER A 178 9.73 -10.30 21.22
C SER A 178 8.61 -9.43 21.82
N LYS A 179 8.76 -8.09 21.81
CA LYS A 179 7.79 -7.10 22.26
C LYS A 179 7.05 -6.45 21.07
N LYS A 180 7.14 -7.04 19.88
CA LYS A 180 6.55 -6.57 18.62
C LYS A 180 7.06 -5.17 18.20
N GLN A 181 8.23 -4.76 18.68
CA GLN A 181 8.85 -3.50 18.27
C GLN A 181 9.70 -3.70 17.03
N TRP A 182 9.49 -2.87 16.02
CA TRP A 182 10.28 -2.91 14.80
C TRP A 182 11.67 -2.31 15.01
N PHE A 183 12.70 -2.99 14.52
CA PHE A 183 14.09 -2.52 14.50
C PHE A 183 14.77 -2.91 13.18
N ILE A 184 15.77 -2.13 12.78
CA ILE A 184 16.54 -2.38 11.56
C ILE A 184 17.48 -3.57 11.78
N ILE A 185 17.45 -4.52 10.86
CA ILE A 185 18.37 -5.66 10.84
C ILE A 185 19.40 -5.58 9.73
N GLU A 186 19.08 -4.87 8.65
CA GLU A 186 19.92 -4.79 7.47
C GLU A 186 19.62 -3.49 6.73
N SER A 187 20.64 -2.88 6.16
CA SER A 187 20.49 -1.91 5.09
C SER A 187 21.54 -2.15 4.01
N VAL A 188 21.13 -2.12 2.75
CA VAL A 188 22.02 -2.22 1.59
C VAL A 188 21.88 -0.94 0.80
N ILE A 189 23.00 -0.25 0.58
CA ILE A 189 23.09 0.90 -0.31
C ILE A 189 23.81 0.45 -1.57
N GLU A 190 23.25 0.78 -2.71
CA GLU A 190 23.89 0.65 -4.02
C GLU A 190 24.03 2.06 -4.60
N ASP A 191 25.26 2.51 -4.77
CA ASP A 191 25.58 3.84 -5.28
C ASP A 191 26.47 3.75 -6.52
N SER A 192 25.88 4.05 -7.67
CA SER A 192 26.55 4.11 -8.98
C SER A 192 26.82 5.54 -9.45
N SER A 193 26.82 6.52 -8.54
CA SER A 193 27.09 7.92 -8.88
C SER A 193 28.58 8.23 -9.11
N ILE A 194 29.47 7.30 -8.78
CA ILE A 194 30.92 7.52 -8.82
C ILE A 194 31.53 6.81 -10.03
N ALA A 195 31.76 7.58 -11.11
CA ALA A 195 32.46 7.13 -12.31
C ALA A 195 31.93 5.79 -12.86
N ASP A 196 32.79 4.80 -13.09
CA ASP A 196 32.47 3.47 -13.62
C ASP A 196 32.47 2.39 -12.51
N GLU A 197 32.07 2.79 -11.30
CA GLU A 197 32.01 1.91 -10.13
C GLU A 197 30.62 1.92 -9.49
N VAL A 198 30.22 0.75 -8.97
CA VAL A 198 29.10 0.60 -8.04
C VAL A 198 29.69 0.36 -6.66
N VAL A 199 29.38 1.25 -5.72
CA VAL A 199 29.73 1.08 -4.31
C VAL A 199 28.54 0.45 -3.59
N VAL A 200 28.75 -0.76 -3.06
CA VAL A 200 27.75 -1.45 -2.25
C VAL A 200 28.14 -1.35 -0.78
N ILE A 201 27.29 -0.71 0.03
CA ILE A 201 27.45 -0.62 1.47
C ILE A 201 26.40 -1.49 2.14
N THR A 202 26.83 -2.58 2.77
CA THR A 202 25.95 -3.45 3.55
C THR A 202 26.16 -3.18 5.03
N GLN A 203 25.09 -2.86 5.75
CA GLN A 203 25.07 -2.82 7.21
C GLN A 203 24.16 -3.93 7.72
N LYS A 204 24.66 -4.82 8.58
CA LYS A 204 23.89 -5.96 9.13
C LYS A 204 24.00 -6.00 10.64
N LEU A 205 22.88 -6.29 11.31
CA LEU A 205 22.86 -6.55 12.75
C LEU A 205 23.38 -7.96 13.03
N ILE A 206 24.57 -8.06 13.61
CA ILE A 206 25.21 -9.34 13.95
C ILE A 206 25.59 -9.29 15.43
N ASN A 207 25.09 -10.24 16.21
CA ASN A 207 25.34 -10.33 17.66
C ASN A 207 25.04 -9.00 18.40
N GLY A 208 23.93 -8.34 18.04
CA GLY A 208 23.46 -7.10 18.67
C GLY A 208 24.24 -5.83 18.26
N LYS A 209 25.17 -5.92 17.31
CA LYS A 209 25.91 -4.76 16.79
C LYS A 209 25.75 -4.64 15.28
N MET A 210 25.59 -3.42 14.78
CA MET A 210 25.60 -3.15 13.35
C MET A 210 27.04 -3.26 12.84
N GLN A 211 27.28 -4.23 11.95
CA GLN A 211 28.54 -4.38 11.22
C GLN A 211 28.39 -3.80 9.82
N LYS A 212 29.43 -3.14 9.31
CA LYS A 212 29.43 -2.48 8.00
C LYS A 212 30.48 -3.13 7.10
N THR A 213 30.07 -3.46 5.88
CA THR A 213 30.94 -3.88 4.79
C THR A 213 30.80 -2.88 3.64
N VAL A 214 31.89 -2.62 2.94
CA VAL A 214 31.93 -1.77 1.74
C VAL A 214 32.63 -2.53 0.64
N GLU A 215 31.95 -2.70 -0.47
CA GLU A 215 32.45 -3.38 -1.66
C GLU A 215 32.36 -2.44 -2.85
N LYS A 216 33.30 -2.59 -3.78
CA LYS A 216 33.35 -1.80 -5.01
C LYS A 216 33.42 -2.73 -6.19
N PHE A 217 32.55 -2.52 -7.15
CA PHE A 217 32.46 -3.30 -8.37
C PHE A 217 32.62 -2.39 -9.57
N LYS A 218 33.13 -2.91 -10.68
CA LYS A 218 32.99 -2.23 -11.96
C LYS A 218 31.52 -2.31 -12.39
N THR A 219 30.99 -1.21 -12.91
CA THR A 219 29.57 -1.11 -13.29
C THR A 219 29.15 -2.22 -14.24
N LYS A 220 29.99 -2.51 -15.25
CA LYS A 220 29.74 -3.58 -16.21
C LYS A 220 29.55 -4.94 -15.54
N ASP A 221 30.47 -5.32 -14.65
CA ASP A 221 30.45 -6.63 -14.00
C ASP A 221 29.30 -6.77 -13.01
N TYR A 222 28.85 -5.67 -12.41
CA TYR A 222 27.77 -5.68 -11.41
C TYR A 222 26.39 -5.90 -12.04
N TYR A 223 26.11 -5.24 -13.17
CA TYR A 223 24.78 -5.29 -13.82
C TYR A 223 24.63 -6.37 -14.89
N GLU A 224 25.72 -7.06 -15.28
CA GLU A 224 25.67 -8.18 -16.25
C GLU A 224 25.35 -9.56 -15.59
N ASN A 225 25.26 -9.63 -14.26
CA ASN A 225 24.91 -10.85 -13.49
C ASN A 225 23.46 -10.84 -13.01
#